data_AF-A0A2G2G2I6-F1
#
_entry.id   AF-A0A2G2G2I6-F1
#
_cell.length_a   1.000
_cell.length_b   1.000
_cell.length_c   1.000
_cell.angle_alpha   90.00
_cell.angle_beta   90.00
_cell.angle_gamma   90.00
#
_symmetry.space_group_name_H-M   'P 1'
#
loop_
_entity.id
_entity.type
_entity.pdbx_description
1 polymer ?
#
loop_
_entity_poly.entity_id
_entity_poly.type
_entity_poly.pdbx_seq_one_letter_code
_entity_poly.pdbx_strand_id
1 'polypeptide(L)'
;MAVIIGDTCINCAACIDECPVEAIVDEDDNPTGEELYYVYPDKCVECVDHHDEPACATACPTEGCITWDVKFAGDDKEHFNGGNYIDGLDYVMNDADAEMPFRDDISNEDRLARKNVVD
;
A
#
# COMPACT_ATOMS: atom_id res chain seq x y z
N MET A 1 1.59 7.25 -2.84
CA MET A 1 0.53 6.76 -1.92
C MET A 1 0.74 5.28 -1.72
N ALA A 2 0.32 4.74 -0.58
CA ALA A 2 0.26 3.30 -0.37
C ALA A 2 -1.03 2.70 -0.94
N VAL A 3 -0.91 1.61 -1.68
CA VAL A 3 -1.88 0.52 -1.46
C VAL A 3 -1.50 -0.17 -0.16
N ILE A 4 -2.45 -0.79 0.52
CA ILE A 4 -2.15 -1.69 1.64
C ILE A 4 -2.32 -3.14 1.18
N ILE A 5 -1.51 -4.03 1.74
CA ILE A 5 -1.73 -5.47 1.69
C ILE A 5 -2.36 -5.87 3.03
N GLY A 6 -3.57 -6.43 2.98
CA GLY A 6 -4.37 -6.81 4.14
C GLY A 6 -4.04 -8.20 4.69
N ASP A 7 -4.76 -8.56 5.75
CA ASP A 7 -4.64 -9.82 6.51
C ASP A 7 -5.00 -11.09 5.71
N THR A 8 -5.61 -10.93 4.54
CA THR A 8 -5.89 -12.04 3.60
C THR A 8 -4.67 -12.40 2.73
N CYS A 9 -3.52 -11.76 2.94
CA CYS A 9 -2.27 -12.13 2.28
C CYS A 9 -1.92 -13.61 2.54
N ILE A 10 -1.40 -14.28 1.52
CA ILE A 10 -1.00 -15.70 1.57
C ILE A 10 0.49 -15.93 1.27
N ASN A 11 1.29 -14.86 1.33
CA ASN A 11 2.75 -14.88 1.13
C ASN A 11 3.20 -15.61 -0.15
N CYS A 12 2.47 -15.38 -1.25
CA CYS A 12 2.67 -16.11 -2.51
C CYS A 12 3.72 -15.49 -3.45
N ALA A 13 4.35 -14.39 -3.07
CA ALA A 13 5.31 -13.62 -3.87
C ALA A 13 4.80 -13.02 -5.19
N ALA A 14 3.50 -13.09 -5.50
CA ALA A 14 2.97 -12.62 -6.78
C ALA A 14 3.07 -11.10 -6.99
N CYS A 15 3.06 -10.31 -5.91
CA CYS A 15 3.00 -8.85 -5.99
C CYS A 15 4.36 -8.14 -5.93
N ILE A 16 5.39 -8.77 -5.34
CA ILE A 16 6.65 -8.10 -4.99
C ILE A 16 7.46 -7.69 -6.22
N ASP A 17 7.60 -8.60 -7.19
CA ASP A 17 8.35 -8.37 -8.43
C ASP A 17 7.61 -7.44 -9.41
N GLU A 18 6.32 -7.21 -9.19
CA GLU A 18 5.47 -6.36 -10.03
C GLU A 18 5.53 -4.89 -9.63
N CYS A 19 6.10 -4.56 -8.46
CA CYS A 19 6.19 -3.18 -8.00
C CYS A 19 7.30 -2.42 -8.76
N PRO A 20 6.98 -1.38 -9.57
CA PRO A 20 7.97 -0.72 -10.42
C PRO A 20 8.99 0.13 -9.64
N VAL A 21 8.77 0.33 -8.34
CA VAL A 21 9.56 1.19 -7.45
C VAL A 21 10.03 0.46 -6.19
N GLU A 22 9.91 -0.87 -6.17
CA GLU A 22 10.41 -1.72 -5.06
C GLU A 22 9.88 -1.27 -3.68
N ALA A 23 8.60 -0.89 -3.62
CA ALA A 23 7.96 -0.45 -2.39
C ALA A 23 7.48 -1.60 -1.51
N ILE A 24 7.45 -2.83 -2.04
CA ILE A 24 6.93 -4.01 -1.35
C ILE A 24 8.09 -4.83 -0.78
N VAL A 25 7.94 -5.28 0.46
CA VAL A 25 8.80 -6.30 1.08
C VAL A 25 7.96 -7.49 1.52
N ASP A 26 8.59 -8.64 1.67
CA ASP A 26 7.95 -9.87 2.12
C ASP A 26 7.70 -9.87 3.64
N GLU A 27 7.16 -10.97 4.16
CA GLU A 27 6.85 -11.13 5.58
C GLU A 27 8.08 -11.15 6.48
N ASP A 28 9.22 -11.66 5.99
CA ASP A 28 10.47 -11.74 6.76
C ASP A 28 11.07 -10.34 6.98
N ASP A 29 10.87 -9.44 6.02
CA ASP A 29 11.32 -8.04 6.05
C ASP A 29 10.21 -7.03 6.42
N ASN A 30 9.01 -7.49 6.82
CA ASN A 30 7.92 -6.61 7.22
C ASN A 30 8.32 -5.83 8.50
N PRO A 31 8.40 -4.48 8.43
CA PRO A 31 8.92 -3.67 9.53
C PRO A 31 7.97 -3.56 10.74
N THR A 32 6.72 -4.00 10.59
CA THR A 32 5.73 -4.02 11.68
C THR A 32 5.74 -5.34 12.46
N GLY A 33 6.39 -6.38 11.91
CA GLY A 33 6.39 -7.73 12.46
C GLY A 33 5.15 -8.56 12.14
N GLU A 34 4.28 -8.06 11.25
CA GLU A 34 3.15 -8.81 10.73
C GLU A 34 3.60 -9.88 9.71
N GLU A 35 2.94 -11.04 9.72
CA GLU A 35 3.27 -12.22 8.88
C GLU A 35 2.66 -12.12 7.46
N LEU A 36 2.75 -10.93 6.86
CA LEU A 36 2.22 -10.58 5.55
C LEU A 36 3.14 -9.58 4.84
N TYR A 37 2.95 -9.40 3.54
CA TYR A 37 3.80 -8.50 2.76
C TYR A 37 3.50 -7.04 3.10
N TYR A 38 4.52 -6.20 3.13
CA TYR A 38 4.39 -4.79 3.52
C TYR A 38 4.62 -3.85 2.35
N VAL A 39 3.82 -2.78 2.27
CA VAL A 39 4.01 -1.69 1.29
C VAL A 39 4.52 -0.47 2.03
N TYR A 40 5.73 -0.02 1.72
CA TYR A 40 6.27 1.23 2.23
C TYR A 40 5.49 2.43 1.66
N PRO A 41 4.80 3.22 2.51
CA PRO A 41 3.93 4.29 2.04
C PRO A 41 4.70 5.46 1.43
N ASP A 42 5.94 5.66 1.88
CA ASP A 42 6.92 6.64 1.41
C ASP A 42 7.67 6.21 0.15
N LYS A 43 7.33 5.06 -0.44
CA LYS A 43 7.90 4.58 -1.71
C LYS A 43 6.83 4.32 -2.76
N CYS A 44 5.65 3.85 -2.36
CA CYS A 44 4.62 3.46 -3.29
C CYS A 44 4.09 4.67 -4.09
N VAL A 45 4.03 4.51 -5.42
CA VAL A 45 3.63 5.54 -6.40
C VAL A 45 2.26 5.26 -7.04
N GLU A 46 1.50 4.29 -6.56
CA GLU A 46 0.26 3.79 -7.20
C GLU A 46 0.41 3.34 -8.66
N CYS A 47 1.65 3.03 -9.06
CA CYS A 47 2.04 2.85 -10.45
C CYS A 47 1.72 4.07 -11.36
N VAL A 48 1.55 5.28 -10.81
CA VAL A 48 1.47 6.51 -11.60
C VAL A 48 2.69 6.59 -12.52
N ASP A 49 2.47 6.89 -13.80
CA ASP A 49 3.47 6.90 -14.88
C ASP A 49 4.16 5.55 -15.19
N HIS A 50 3.70 4.44 -14.59
CA HIS A 50 4.22 3.09 -14.83
C HIS A 50 3.17 2.14 -15.43
N HIS A 51 1.96 2.11 -14.88
CA HIS A 51 0.87 1.23 -15.30
C HIS A 51 -0.48 1.94 -15.17
N ASP A 52 -1.49 1.48 -15.92
CA ASP A 52 -2.85 2.04 -15.84
C ASP A 52 -3.55 1.71 -14.52
N GLU A 53 -3.15 0.63 -13.84
CA GLU A 53 -3.62 0.19 -12.53
C GLU A 53 -2.43 -0.34 -11.69
N PRO A 54 -2.50 -0.40 -10.35
CA PRO A 54 -1.43 -0.97 -9.54
C PRO A 54 -1.16 -2.44 -9.87
N ALA A 55 -0.01 -2.72 -10.49
CA ALA A 55 0.36 -4.05 -10.98
C ALA A 55 0.38 -5.12 -9.87
N CYS A 56 0.79 -4.73 -8.66
CA CYS A 56 0.76 -5.60 -7.48
C CYS A 56 -0.65 -6.14 -7.18
N ALA A 57 -1.69 -5.31 -7.32
CA ALA A 57 -3.07 -5.70 -7.08
C ALA A 57 -3.59 -6.62 -8.19
N THR A 58 -3.27 -6.31 -9.45
CA THR A 58 -3.62 -7.16 -10.61
C THR A 58 -3.00 -8.56 -10.51
N ALA A 59 -1.78 -8.66 -9.97
CA ALA A 59 -1.08 -9.92 -9.82
C ALA A 59 -1.50 -10.72 -8.56
N CYS A 60 -2.14 -10.07 -7.59
CA CYS A 60 -2.53 -10.73 -6.34
C CYS A 60 -3.62 -11.79 -6.59
N PRO A 61 -3.42 -13.06 -6.20
CA PRO A 61 -4.41 -14.11 -6.44
C PRO A 61 -5.57 -14.09 -5.43
N THR A 62 -5.48 -13.24 -4.39
CA THR A 62 -6.48 -13.14 -3.33
C THR A 62 -7.31 -11.87 -3.53
N GLU A 63 -8.59 -12.04 -3.83
CA GLU A 63 -9.56 -10.94 -3.97
C GLU A 63 -9.62 -10.09 -2.69
N GLY A 64 -9.60 -8.77 -2.85
CA GLY A 64 -9.66 -7.83 -1.73
C GLY A 64 -8.41 -7.79 -0.83
N CYS A 65 -7.34 -8.51 -1.17
CA CYS A 65 -6.10 -8.48 -0.39
C CYS A 65 -5.37 -7.15 -0.52
N ILE A 66 -5.36 -6.55 -1.71
CA ILE A 66 -4.72 -5.26 -1.95
C ILE A 66 -5.79 -4.20 -2.12
N THR A 67 -5.84 -3.25 -1.20
CA THR A 67 -6.85 -2.19 -1.15
C THR A 67 -6.21 -0.81 -1.19
N TRP A 68 -7.00 0.19 -1.57
CA TRP A 68 -6.57 1.57 -1.52
C TRP A 68 -6.32 2.01 -0.08
N ASP A 69 -5.34 2.90 0.10
CA ASP A 69 -5.09 3.61 1.34
C ASP A 69 -5.07 5.12 1.12
N VAL A 70 -4.93 5.89 2.18
CA VAL A 70 -4.79 7.34 2.06
C VAL A 70 -3.48 7.74 1.35
N LYS A 71 -3.43 9.00 0.93
CA LYS A 71 -2.27 9.55 0.23
C LYS A 71 -1.13 9.78 1.21
N PHE A 72 0.08 9.42 0.79
CA PHE A 72 1.30 9.83 1.49
C PHE A 72 1.75 11.21 0.99
N ALA A 73 0.91 12.21 1.25
CA ALA A 73 1.14 13.59 0.80
C ALA A 73 0.39 14.61 1.67
N GLY A 74 1.01 15.76 1.93
CA GLY A 74 0.39 16.87 2.66
C GLY A 74 -0.21 16.47 4.02
N ASP A 75 -1.41 17.00 4.32
CA ASP A 75 -2.09 16.79 5.60
C ASP A 75 -2.56 15.35 5.82
N ASP A 76 -2.68 14.54 4.75
CA ASP A 76 -3.10 13.13 4.85
C ASP A 76 -2.05 12.27 5.60
N LYS A 77 -0.81 12.77 5.77
CA LYS A 77 0.29 12.05 6.44
C LYS A 77 0.04 11.76 7.92
N GLU A 78 -0.89 12.45 8.58
CA GLU A 78 -1.27 12.14 9.96
C GLU A 78 -1.83 10.71 10.11
N HIS A 79 -2.43 10.14 9.06
CA HIS A 79 -2.96 8.79 9.06
C HIS A 79 -1.92 7.72 9.42
N PHE A 80 -0.67 7.88 8.95
CA PHE A 80 0.35 6.85 9.06
C PHE A 80 0.95 6.72 10.47
N ASN A 81 0.66 7.68 11.35
CA ASN A 81 1.14 7.72 12.74
C ASN A 81 -0.02 7.59 13.76
N GLY A 82 -1.15 7.03 13.34
CA GLY A 82 -2.40 7.04 14.10
C GLY A 82 -2.93 5.66 14.52
N GLY A 83 -2.14 4.60 14.46
CA GLY A 83 -2.60 3.24 14.72
C GLY A 83 -3.57 2.72 13.65
N ASN A 84 -3.43 3.19 12.41
CA ASN A 84 -4.35 2.87 11.30
C ASN A 84 -3.86 1.71 10.42
N TYR A 85 -2.71 1.13 10.73
CA TYR A 85 -2.27 -0.12 10.12
C TYR A 85 -2.98 -1.31 10.77
N ILE A 86 -2.71 -2.51 10.24
CA ILE A 86 -3.23 -3.78 10.72
C ILE A 86 -3.00 -3.92 12.23
N ASP A 87 -3.99 -4.50 12.92
CA ASP A 87 -4.01 -4.67 14.38
C ASP A 87 -3.78 -3.40 15.21
N GLY A 88 -4.08 -2.24 14.63
CA GLY A 88 -3.97 -0.95 15.31
C GLY A 88 -2.54 -0.42 15.42
N LEU A 89 -1.63 -0.96 14.61
CA LEU A 89 -0.24 -0.53 14.55
C LEU A 89 -0.07 0.77 13.75
N ASP A 90 1.10 1.41 13.91
CA ASP A 90 1.53 2.49 13.03
C ASP A 90 2.21 1.93 11.78
N TYR A 91 2.21 2.72 10.71
CA TYR A 91 3.03 2.42 9.55
C TYR A 91 4.50 2.70 9.86
N VAL A 92 5.38 1.92 9.25
CA VAL A 92 6.81 2.22 9.22
C VAL A 92 7.16 2.79 7.85
N MET A 93 7.91 3.87 7.85
CA MET A 93 8.38 4.58 6.67
C MET A 93 9.86 4.92 6.82
N ASN A 94 10.58 5.01 5.71
CA ASN A 94 12.00 5.36 5.71
C ASN A 94 12.21 6.88 5.67
N ASP A 95 11.35 7.59 4.94
CA ASP A 95 11.36 9.04 4.81
C ASP A 95 9.96 9.62 5.05
N ALA A 96 9.75 10.17 6.25
CA ALA A 96 8.48 10.80 6.62
C ALA A 96 8.21 12.14 5.89
N ASP A 97 9.27 12.76 5.33
CA ASP A 97 9.17 14.02 4.59
C ASP A 97 8.89 13.78 3.10
N ALA A 98 8.93 12.53 2.63
CA ALA A 98 8.61 12.19 1.26
C ALA A 98 7.17 12.59 0.89
N GLU A 99 6.98 12.85 -0.40
CA GLU A 99 5.70 13.20 -1.02
C GLU A 99 5.57 12.31 -2.25
N MET A 100 4.68 11.33 -2.18
CA MET A 100 4.54 10.34 -3.24
C MET A 100 3.45 10.76 -4.23
N PRO A 101 3.65 10.56 -5.54
CA PRO A 101 2.58 10.73 -6.51
C PRO A 101 1.42 9.79 -6.21
N PHE A 102 0.24 10.19 -6.66
CA PHE A 102 -1.02 9.52 -6.41
C PHE A 102 -1.99 9.71 -7.57
N ARG A 103 -2.97 8.81 -7.69
CA ARG A 103 -4.04 8.88 -8.70
C ARG A 103 -5.13 9.83 -8.26
N ASP A 104 -5.34 10.88 -9.05
CA ASP A 104 -6.39 11.89 -8.81
C ASP A 104 -7.81 11.37 -9.10
N ASP A 105 -7.92 10.25 -9.83
CA ASP A 105 -9.18 9.59 -10.17
C ASP A 105 -9.73 8.70 -9.05
N ILE A 106 -8.95 8.43 -8.00
CA ILE A 106 -9.41 7.67 -6.83
C ILE A 106 -9.81 8.62 -5.70
N SER A 107 -11.09 8.57 -5.31
CA SER A 107 -11.63 9.48 -4.31
C SER A 107 -11.10 9.20 -2.90
N ASN A 108 -11.09 10.23 -2.04
CA ASN A 108 -10.75 10.04 -0.62
C ASN A 108 -11.73 9.10 0.10
N GLU A 109 -13.00 9.04 -0.34
CA GLU A 109 -13.98 8.11 0.22
C GLU A 109 -13.58 6.66 -0.06
N ASP A 110 -13.15 6.36 -1.29
CA ASP A 110 -12.73 5.02 -1.69
C ASP A 110 -11.46 4.58 -0.94
N ARG A 111 -10.53 5.52 -0.75
CA ARG A 111 -9.30 5.33 0.02
C ARG A 111 -9.60 5.02 1.48
N LEU A 112 -10.43 5.84 2.14
CA LEU A 112 -10.82 5.64 3.54
C LEU A 112 -11.65 4.37 3.75
N ALA A 113 -12.43 3.97 2.74
CA ALA A 113 -13.22 2.75 2.76
C ALA A 113 -12.40 1.49 2.48
N ARG A 114 -11.08 1.59 2.23
CA ARG A 114 -10.22 0.47 1.83
C ARG A 114 -10.84 -0.34 0.68
N LYS A 115 -11.35 0.35 -0.34
CA LYS A 115 -11.91 -0.35 -1.51
C LYS A 115 -10.82 -1.17 -2.20
N ASN A 116 -11.22 -2.30 -2.76
CA ASN A 116 -10.32 -3.14 -3.56
C ASN A 116 -9.75 -2.30 -4.71
N VAL A 117 -8.46 -2.50 -5.00
CA VAL A 117 -7.78 -1.80 -6.08
C VAL A 117 -8.23 -2.29 -7.45
N VAL A 118 -8.53 -3.58 -7.57
CA VAL A 118 -9.05 -4.21 -8.79
C VAL A 118 -10.42 -4.79 -8.48
N ASP A 119 -11.42 -4.41 -9.28
CA ASP A 119 -12.82 -4.87 -9.13
C ASP A 119 -13.02 -6.37 -9.40
#